data_AF-Q8ZTY2-F1
#
_entry.id   AF-Q8ZTY2-F1
#
_cell.length_a   1.000
_cell.length_b   1.000
_cell.length_c   1.000
_cell.angle_alpha   90.00
_cell.angle_beta   90.00
_cell.angle_gamma   90.00
#
_symmetry.space_group_name_H-M   'P 1'
#
loop_
_entity.id
_entity.type
_entity.pdbx_description
1 polymer ?
#
loop_
_entity_poly.entity_id
_entity_poly.type
_entity_poly.pdbx_seq_one_letter_code
_entity_poly.pdbx_strand_id
1 'polypeptide(L)'
;MIEKLRLWLLAEINSRVLSDPPFNSYAEIAEQYVKELQNSPLPQSLQDQIKEHISSTLLTIMELRLRKIIWELSQGREPSRVTAEEERLIRPIVKIRHAGVQKKRAQHYVVVQFLTSHPAIVTEDFVQIGPFSRGDLAKLPLRDAKDLEERGVARRFLGA
;
A
#
# COMPACT_ATOMS: atom_id res chain seq x y z
N MET A 1 -30.91 10.79 6.36
CA MET A 1 -29.73 10.09 5.80
C MET A 1 -30.02 9.30 4.52
N ILE A 2 -31.23 8.76 4.33
CA ILE A 2 -31.63 7.91 3.19
C ILE A 2 -31.28 8.51 1.82
N GLU A 3 -31.56 9.80 1.60
CA GLU A 3 -31.25 10.45 0.32
C GLU A 3 -29.74 10.46 0.01
N LYS A 4 -28.89 10.63 1.03
CA LYS A 4 -27.43 10.54 0.84
C LYS A 4 -27.01 9.14 0.40
N LEU A 5 -27.59 8.10 0.97
CA LEU A 5 -27.33 6.70 0.55
C LEU A 5 -27.79 6.45 -0.89
N ARG A 6 -28.97 6.97 -1.25
CA ARG A 6 -29.48 6.85 -2.61
C ARG A 6 -28.55 7.54 -3.62
N LEU A 7 -28.14 8.78 -3.36
CA LEU A 7 -27.23 9.52 -4.23
C LEU A 7 -25.87 8.81 -4.33
N TRP A 8 -25.37 8.26 -3.22
CA TRP A 8 -24.14 7.49 -3.23
C TRP A 8 -24.24 6.21 -4.06
N LEU A 9 -25.32 5.44 -3.91
CA LEU A 9 -25.57 4.26 -4.74
C LEU A 9 -25.60 4.62 -6.23
N LEU A 10 -26.30 5.70 -6.59
CA LEU A 10 -26.35 6.17 -7.98
C LEU A 10 -24.96 6.58 -8.50
N ALA A 11 -24.16 7.28 -7.70
CA ALA A 11 -22.79 7.64 -8.07
C ALA A 11 -21.92 6.39 -8.24
N GLU A 12 -22.09 5.39 -7.38
CA GLU A 12 -21.32 4.15 -7.41
C GLU A 12 -21.69 3.27 -8.63
N ILE A 13 -22.97 3.23 -9.01
CA ILE A 13 -23.41 2.51 -10.23
C ILE A 13 -22.87 3.17 -11.49
N ASN A 14 -22.92 4.51 -11.57
CA ASN A 14 -22.60 5.25 -12.80
C ASN A 14 -21.10 5.48 -13.01
N SER A 15 -20.27 5.24 -11.99
CA SER A 15 -18.82 5.42 -12.07
C SER A 15 -18.10 4.09 -12.23
N ARG A 16 -17.04 4.06 -13.05
CA ARG A 16 -16.10 2.93 -13.08
C ARG A 16 -15.08 2.96 -11.93
N VAL A 17 -14.86 4.14 -11.36
CA VAL A 17 -13.95 4.38 -10.23
C VAL A 17 -14.78 4.51 -8.95
N LEU A 18 -14.15 4.33 -7.78
CA LEU A 18 -14.78 4.58 -6.49
C LEU A 18 -15.29 6.03 -6.41
N SER A 19 -16.55 6.18 -6.02
CA SER A 19 -17.11 7.49 -5.72
C SER A 19 -16.69 7.97 -4.31
N ASP A 20 -16.68 9.28 -4.09
CA ASP A 20 -16.42 9.84 -2.75
C ASP A 20 -17.55 9.44 -1.79
N PRO A 21 -17.24 8.71 -0.70
CA PRO A 21 -18.27 8.28 0.23
C PRO A 21 -18.79 9.50 1.01
N PRO A 22 -20.11 9.66 1.16
CA PRO A 22 -20.69 10.75 1.95
C PRO A 22 -20.53 10.58 3.47
N PHE A 23 -19.98 9.43 3.89
CA PHE A 23 -19.71 9.06 5.27
C PHE A 23 -18.28 8.53 5.37
N ASN A 24 -17.64 8.74 6.51
CA ASN A 24 -16.27 8.26 6.71
C ASN A 24 -16.22 6.75 6.95
N SER A 25 -17.32 6.18 7.46
CA SER A 25 -17.40 4.78 7.86
C SER A 25 -18.83 4.25 7.71
N TYR A 26 -18.96 2.92 7.57
CA TYR A 26 -20.27 2.27 7.62
C TYR A 26 -20.87 2.33 9.03
N ALA A 27 -20.03 2.36 10.08
CA ALA A 27 -20.48 2.58 11.45
C ALA A 27 -21.17 3.94 11.64
N GLU A 28 -20.66 5.01 11.01
CA GLU A 28 -21.28 6.34 11.06
C GLU A 28 -22.72 6.33 10.53
N ILE A 29 -22.98 5.54 9.48
CA ILE A 29 -24.32 5.38 8.89
C ILE A 29 -25.26 4.69 9.89
N ALA A 30 -24.79 3.64 10.56
CA ALA A 30 -25.57 2.93 11.56
C ALA A 30 -25.90 3.83 12.77
N GLU A 31 -24.93 4.61 13.25
CA GLU A 31 -25.17 5.59 14.32
C GLU A 31 -26.18 6.66 13.92
N GLN A 32 -26.05 7.20 12.70
CA GLN A 32 -26.99 8.20 12.20
C GLN A 32 -28.40 7.61 12.02
N TYR A 33 -28.51 6.36 11.58
CA TYR A 33 -29.79 5.67 11.48
C TYR A 33 -30.48 5.52 12.85
N VAL A 34 -29.74 5.10 13.89
CA VAL A 34 -30.29 4.98 15.25
C VAL A 34 -30.75 6.33 15.78
N LYS A 35 -29.98 7.40 15.56
CA LYS A 35 -30.38 8.77 15.93
C LYS A 35 -31.64 9.23 15.20
N GLU A 36 -31.76 8.94 13.90
CA GLU A 36 -32.95 9.29 13.11
C GLU A 36 -34.20 8.53 13.60
N LEU A 37 -34.06 7.26 13.98
CA LEU A 37 -35.16 6.47 14.57
C LEU A 37 -35.63 7.03 15.92
N GLN A 38 -34.71 7.44 16.80
CA GLN A 38 -35.04 8.02 18.10
C GLN A 38 -35.84 9.33 17.97
N ASN A 39 -35.56 10.11 16.94
CA ASN A 39 -36.18 11.42 16.72
C ASN A 39 -37.51 11.36 15.95
N SER A 40 -37.84 10.23 15.33
CA SER A 40 -39.05 10.06 14.51
C SER A 40 -39.68 8.70 14.79
N PRO A 41 -40.55 8.58 15.82
CA PRO A 41 -41.23 7.33 16.13
C PRO A 41 -42.25 7.02 15.02
N LEU A 42 -41.83 6.21 14.06
CA LEU A 42 -42.69 5.69 13.00
C LEU A 42 -43.41 4.41 13.47
N PRO A 43 -44.55 4.04 12.86
CA PRO A 43 -45.15 2.72 13.05
C PRO A 43 -44.13 1.60 12.80
N GLN A 44 -44.20 0.52 13.58
CA GLN A 44 -43.19 -0.54 13.55
C GLN A 44 -43.05 -1.21 12.18
N SER A 45 -44.16 -1.40 11.46
CA SER A 45 -44.15 -1.93 10.08
C SER A 45 -43.38 -1.06 9.10
N LEU A 46 -43.43 0.27 9.24
CA LEU A 46 -42.66 1.20 8.42
C LEU A 46 -41.19 1.21 8.82
N GLN A 47 -40.88 1.10 10.12
CA GLN A 47 -39.50 0.98 10.59
C GLN A 47 -38.82 -0.27 10.02
N ASP A 48 -39.52 -1.40 10.02
CA ASP A 48 -39.00 -2.66 9.48
C ASP A 48 -38.74 -2.56 7.97
N GLN A 49 -39.65 -1.94 7.20
CA GLN A 49 -39.45 -1.70 5.77
C GLN A 49 -38.25 -0.78 5.49
N ILE A 50 -38.12 0.30 6.25
CA ILE A 50 -36.99 1.24 6.11
C ILE A 50 -35.68 0.56 6.46
N LYS A 51 -35.66 -0.22 7.54
CA LYS A 51 -34.49 -1.01 7.97
C LYS A 51 -34.03 -1.96 6.87
N GLU A 52 -34.96 -2.70 6.28
CA GLU A 52 -34.65 -3.65 5.20
C GLU A 52 -34.14 -2.92 3.96
N HIS A 53 -34.77 -1.79 3.62
CA HIS A 53 -34.36 -0.97 2.48
C HIS A 53 -32.95 -0.38 2.65
N ILE A 54 -32.63 0.16 3.83
CA ILE A 54 -31.30 0.70 4.12
C ILE A 54 -30.26 -0.43 4.13
N SER A 55 -30.57 -1.56 4.75
CA SER A 55 -29.65 -2.70 4.83
C SER A 55 -29.32 -3.24 3.44
N SER A 56 -30.33 -3.46 2.60
CA SER A 56 -30.13 -3.91 1.21
C SER A 56 -29.38 -2.87 0.37
N THR A 57 -29.67 -1.58 0.54
CA THR A 57 -28.95 -0.49 -0.13
C THR A 57 -27.46 -0.49 0.25
N LEU A 58 -27.15 -0.58 1.54
CA LEU A 58 -25.76 -0.62 2.02
C LEU A 58 -25.02 -1.85 1.53
N LEU A 59 -25.64 -3.04 1.57
CA LEU A 59 -25.05 -4.26 1.02
C LEU A 59 -24.72 -4.11 -0.47
N THR A 60 -25.63 -3.50 -1.23
CA THR A 60 -25.41 -3.24 -2.67
C THR A 60 -24.23 -2.29 -2.89
N ILE A 61 -24.13 -1.21 -2.12
CA ILE A 61 -23.01 -0.27 -2.19
C ILE A 61 -21.70 -0.97 -1.83
N MET A 62 -21.67 -1.73 -0.74
CA MET A 62 -20.49 -2.49 -0.32
C MET A 62 -20.02 -3.45 -1.40
N GLU A 63 -20.94 -4.21 -2.01
CA GLU A 63 -20.61 -5.16 -3.08
C GLU A 63 -19.96 -4.45 -4.28
N LEU A 64 -20.57 -3.36 -4.76
CA LEU A 64 -20.06 -2.58 -5.89
C LEU A 64 -18.66 -2.02 -5.59
N ARG A 65 -18.49 -1.45 -4.40
CA ARG A 65 -17.23 -0.83 -3.98
C ARG A 65 -16.12 -1.86 -3.80
N LEU A 66 -16.39 -2.98 -3.12
CA LEU A 66 -15.43 -4.06 -2.95
C LEU A 66 -14.98 -4.62 -4.29
N ARG A 67 -15.88 -4.76 -5.26
CA ARG A 67 -15.52 -5.20 -6.62
C ARG A 67 -14.53 -4.22 -7.29
N LYS A 68 -14.77 -2.92 -7.17
CA LYS A 68 -13.87 -1.88 -7.72
C LYS A 68 -12.52 -1.84 -7.00
N ILE A 69 -12.53 -1.93 -5.67
CA ILE A 69 -11.33 -2.03 -4.82
C ILE A 69 -10.48 -3.23 -5.26
N ILE A 70 -11.09 -4.41 -5.36
CA ILE A 70 -10.41 -5.64 -5.79
C ILE A 70 -9.84 -5.46 -7.21
N TRP A 71 -10.61 -4.84 -8.11
CA TRP A 71 -10.13 -4.57 -9.46
C TRP A 71 -8.92 -3.63 -9.46
N GLU A 72 -8.96 -2.49 -8.76
CA GLU A 72 -7.82 -1.58 -8.67
C GLU A 72 -6.59 -2.24 -8.06
N LEU A 73 -6.79 -2.98 -6.97
CA LEU A 73 -5.74 -3.81 -6.39
C LEU A 73 -5.21 -4.78 -7.45
N SER A 74 -6.02 -5.55 -8.16
CA SER A 74 -5.53 -6.48 -9.20
C SER A 74 -4.61 -5.81 -10.24
N GLN A 75 -4.80 -4.51 -10.51
CA GLN A 75 -4.01 -3.73 -11.46
C GLN A 75 -2.73 -3.09 -10.87
N GLY A 76 -2.37 -3.41 -9.63
CA GLY A 76 -1.21 -2.82 -8.97
C GLY A 76 -1.47 -1.42 -8.38
N ARG A 77 -2.70 -0.91 -8.46
CA ARG A 77 -3.06 0.42 -7.95
C ARG A 77 -3.51 0.35 -6.49
N GLU A 78 -3.35 1.48 -5.81
CA GLU A 78 -3.92 1.67 -4.47
C GLU A 78 -5.25 2.41 -4.59
N PRO A 79 -6.34 1.80 -4.08
CA PRO A 79 -7.63 2.46 -4.07
C PRO A 79 -7.62 3.75 -3.28
N SER A 80 -8.28 4.76 -3.82
CA SER A 80 -8.51 6.05 -3.15
C SER A 80 -10.01 6.21 -2.86
N ARG A 81 -10.38 7.13 -1.96
CA ARG A 81 -11.77 7.42 -1.59
C ARG A 81 -12.49 6.22 -0.96
N VAL A 82 -11.77 5.48 -0.12
CA VAL A 82 -12.28 4.34 0.65
C VAL A 82 -12.84 4.79 2.00
N THR A 83 -13.78 4.03 2.54
CA THR A 83 -14.23 4.19 3.94
C THR A 83 -13.19 3.66 4.92
N ALA A 84 -13.33 3.99 6.21
CA ALA A 84 -12.41 3.52 7.25
C ALA A 84 -12.37 2.00 7.38
N GLU A 85 -13.51 1.31 7.21
CA GLU A 85 -13.57 -0.16 7.20
C GLU A 85 -12.93 -0.76 5.96
N GLU A 86 -13.15 -0.17 4.79
CA GLU A 86 -12.51 -0.57 3.54
C GLU A 86 -10.99 -0.43 3.62
N GLU A 87 -10.50 0.69 4.14
CA GLU A 87 -9.06 0.92 4.37
C GLU A 87 -8.47 -0.17 5.29
N ARG A 88 -9.14 -0.47 6.40
CA ARG A 88 -8.71 -1.55 7.31
C ARG A 88 -8.66 -2.91 6.60
N LEU A 89 -9.60 -3.18 5.70
CA LEU A 89 -9.68 -4.41 4.94
C LEU A 89 -8.53 -4.54 3.92
N ILE A 90 -8.19 -3.46 3.20
CA ILE A 90 -7.16 -3.49 2.15
C ILE A 90 -5.74 -3.34 2.68
N ARG A 91 -5.56 -2.70 3.85
CA ARG A 91 -4.24 -2.40 4.43
C ARG A 91 -3.30 -3.59 4.51
N PRO A 92 -3.71 -4.82 4.88
CA PRO A 92 -2.83 -5.99 4.85
C PRO A 92 -2.31 -6.32 3.44
N ILE A 93 -3.15 -6.20 2.41
CA ILE A 93 -2.78 -6.47 1.01
C ILE A 93 -1.80 -5.40 0.52
N VAL A 94 -2.08 -4.13 0.82
CA VAL A 94 -1.19 -3.00 0.51
C VAL A 94 0.16 -3.19 1.21
N LYS A 95 0.17 -3.58 2.50
CA LYS A 95 1.40 -3.93 3.22
C LYS A 95 2.16 -5.08 2.58
N ILE A 96 1.50 -6.15 2.11
CA ILE A 96 2.17 -7.27 1.42
C ILE A 96 2.81 -6.80 0.12
N ARG A 97 2.15 -5.91 -0.63
CA ARG A 97 2.71 -5.33 -1.86
C ARG A 97 3.90 -4.43 -1.61
N HIS A 98 3.85 -3.67 -0.52
CA HIS A 98 4.98 -2.89 -0.04
C HIS A 98 6.03 -3.73 0.67
N ALA A 99 5.68 -4.95 1.10
CA ALA A 99 6.59 -5.95 1.63
C ALA A 99 7.31 -6.65 0.47
N GLY A 100 8.02 -5.84 -0.31
CA GLY A 100 9.22 -6.24 -1.02
C GLY A 100 10.41 -5.55 -0.35
N VAL A 101 11.62 -6.08 -0.56
CA VAL A 101 12.90 -5.47 -0.16
C VAL A 101 12.76 -3.96 -0.37
N GLN A 102 12.92 -3.17 0.69
CA GLN A 102 12.95 -1.70 0.59
C GLN A 102 13.61 -1.37 -0.74
N LYS A 103 12.90 -0.72 -1.67
CA LYS A 103 13.47 -0.15 -2.91
C LYS A 103 14.87 0.28 -2.53
N LYS A 104 15.89 -0.51 -2.95
CA LYS A 104 17.26 -0.42 -2.43
C LYS A 104 17.54 1.05 -2.20
N ARG A 105 17.56 1.51 -0.94
CA ARG A 105 17.85 2.90 -0.58
C ARG A 105 19.02 3.25 -1.45
N ALA A 106 18.85 4.05 -2.51
CA ALA A 106 19.76 4.13 -3.65
C ALA A 106 21.21 3.87 -3.19
N GLN A 107 21.60 2.58 -3.18
CA GLN A 107 22.86 2.21 -2.55
C GLN A 107 23.80 2.62 -3.65
N HIS A 108 24.52 3.70 -3.41
CA HIS A 108 25.45 4.24 -4.39
C HIS A 108 26.52 3.16 -4.56
N TYR A 109 26.39 2.35 -5.60
CA TYR A 109 27.43 1.39 -5.94
C TYR A 109 28.59 2.18 -6.53
N VAL A 110 29.78 1.90 -6.03
CA VAL A 110 31.02 2.50 -6.52
C VAL A 110 31.92 1.41 -7.07
N VAL A 111 32.71 1.76 -8.07
CA VAL A 111 33.75 0.87 -8.58
C VAL A 111 35.01 1.11 -7.75
N VAL A 112 35.58 0.04 -7.23
CA VAL A 112 36.85 0.08 -6.51
C VAL A 112 37.88 -0.78 -7.22
N GLN A 113 39.15 -0.38 -7.12
CA GLN A 113 40.30 -1.15 -7.54
C GLN A 113 41.00 -1.74 -6.31
N PHE A 114 41.23 -3.04 -6.31
CA PHE A 114 41.96 -3.72 -5.24
C PHE A 114 43.47 -3.44 -5.35
N LEU A 115 44.08 -2.98 -4.26
CA LEU A 115 45.51 -2.68 -4.18
C LEU A 115 46.34 -3.91 -3.79
N THR A 116 45.72 -4.90 -3.15
CA THR A 116 46.31 -6.17 -2.72
C THR A 116 45.36 -7.32 -3.04
N SER A 117 45.86 -8.55 -3.15
CA SER A 117 45.00 -9.72 -3.25
C SER A 117 44.15 -9.87 -1.98
N HIS A 118 42.86 -10.10 -2.15
CA HIS A 118 41.90 -10.19 -1.05
C HIS A 118 40.99 -11.40 -1.26
N PRO A 119 40.72 -12.21 -0.21
CA PRO A 119 39.78 -13.32 -0.31
C PRO A 119 38.37 -12.84 -0.66
N ALA A 120 37.49 -13.79 -0.98
CA ALA A 120 36.09 -13.50 -1.25
C ALA A 120 35.44 -12.72 -0.09
N ILE A 121 34.62 -11.73 -0.43
CA ILE A 121 33.96 -10.83 0.50
C ILE A 121 32.46 -11.13 0.45
N VAL A 122 31.81 -11.13 1.61
CA VAL A 122 30.35 -11.15 1.70
C VAL A 122 29.88 -9.71 1.85
N THR A 123 29.11 -9.21 0.88
CA THR A 123 28.59 -7.84 0.89
C THR A 123 27.43 -7.67 1.87
N GLU A 124 27.03 -6.43 2.14
CA GLU A 124 25.83 -6.11 2.93
C GLU A 124 24.55 -6.78 2.37
N ASP A 125 24.53 -7.09 1.07
CA ASP A 125 23.46 -7.82 0.38
C ASP A 125 23.54 -9.35 0.56
N PHE A 126 24.42 -9.86 1.44
CA PHE A 126 24.72 -11.29 1.64
C PHE A 126 25.19 -12.01 0.36
N VAL A 127 25.77 -11.26 -0.59
CA VAL A 127 26.33 -11.83 -1.83
C VAL A 127 27.83 -12.01 -1.65
N GLN A 128 28.32 -13.23 -1.91
CA GLN A 128 29.74 -13.52 -1.93
C GLN A 128 30.35 -13.14 -3.28
N ILE A 129 31.40 -12.32 -3.27
CA ILE A 129 32.09 -11.83 -4.48
C ILE A 129 33.61 -11.96 -4.29
N GLY A 130 34.32 -12.33 -5.35
CA GLY A 130 35.77 -12.59 -5.30
C GLY A 130 36.08 -14.09 -5.23
N PRO A 131 37.35 -14.50 -5.09
CA PRO A 131 38.51 -13.73 -4.62
C PRO A 131 39.01 -12.67 -5.61
N PHE A 132 39.70 -11.64 -5.10
CA PHE A 132 40.22 -10.52 -5.88
C PHE A 132 41.74 -10.52 -5.89
N SER A 133 42.34 -10.24 -7.04
CA SER A 133 43.76 -10.02 -7.22
C SER A 133 44.11 -8.53 -7.19
N ARG A 134 45.40 -8.22 -6.99
CA ARG A 134 45.88 -6.83 -7.07
C ARG A 134 45.63 -6.28 -8.48
N GLY A 135 44.91 -5.16 -8.55
CA GLY A 135 44.54 -4.47 -9.79
C GLY A 135 43.11 -4.72 -10.25
N ASP A 136 42.42 -5.72 -9.67
CA ASP A 136 41.04 -6.07 -10.07
C ASP A 136 40.06 -4.96 -9.73
N LEU A 137 39.06 -4.80 -10.61
CA LEU A 137 37.95 -3.86 -10.43
C LEU A 137 36.69 -4.60 -9.98
N ALA A 138 36.04 -4.08 -8.95
CA ALA A 138 34.77 -4.60 -8.46
C ALA A 138 33.76 -3.48 -8.22
N LYS A 139 32.48 -3.77 -8.47
CA LYS A 139 31.37 -2.88 -8.15
C LYS A 139 30.78 -3.29 -6.80
N LEU A 140 30.95 -2.45 -5.79
CA LEU A 140 30.54 -2.73 -4.41
C LEU A 140 29.61 -1.63 -3.87
N PRO A 141 28.76 -1.94 -2.88
CA PRO A 141 28.02 -0.92 -2.13
C PRO A 141 28.98 0.09 -1.48
N LEU A 142 28.58 1.36 -1.38
CA LEU A 142 29.41 2.45 -0.83
C LEU A 142 29.99 2.13 0.56
N ARG A 143 29.24 1.42 1.41
CA ARG A 143 29.66 1.07 2.77
C ARG A 143 30.84 0.10 2.73
N ASP A 144 30.65 -1.05 2.07
CA ASP A 144 31.69 -2.06 1.88
C ASP A 144 32.94 -1.47 1.20
N ALA A 145 32.74 -0.58 0.21
CA ALA A 145 33.82 0.12 -0.45
C ALA A 145 34.61 1.04 0.51
N LYS A 146 33.93 1.83 1.36
CA LYS A 146 34.59 2.68 2.36
C LYS A 146 35.39 1.87 3.36
N ASP A 147 34.84 0.75 3.84
CA ASP A 147 35.54 -0.12 4.80
C ASP A 147 36.83 -0.68 4.19
N LEU A 148 36.81 -1.05 2.91
CA LEU A 148 38.00 -1.50 2.18
C LEU A 148 39.00 -0.37 1.91
N GLU A 149 38.52 0.85 1.69
CA GLU A 149 39.35 2.06 1.56
C GLU A 149 40.05 2.41 2.88
N GLU A 150 39.32 2.42 3.99
CA GLU A 150 39.86 2.71 5.33
C GLU A 150 40.90 1.69 5.77
N ARG A 151 40.73 0.42 5.36
CA ARG A 151 41.71 -0.66 5.59
C ARG A 151 42.88 -0.64 4.61
N GLY A 152 42.89 0.27 3.63
CA GLY A 152 43.94 0.38 2.62
C GLY A 152 44.01 -0.79 1.62
N VAL A 153 42.94 -1.58 1.53
CA VAL A 153 42.85 -2.78 0.67
C VAL A 153 42.41 -2.42 -0.75
N ALA A 154 41.51 -1.46 -0.88
CA ALA A 154 40.98 -1.01 -2.17
C ALA A 154 40.93 0.52 -2.24
N ARG A 155 40.81 1.06 -3.45
CA ARG A 155 40.65 2.51 -3.70
C ARG A 155 39.54 2.74 -4.72
N ARG A 156 38.73 3.77 -4.55
CA ARG A 156 37.77 4.19 -5.59
C ARG A 156 38.45 4.40 -6.94
N PHE A 157 37.88 3.75 -7.95
CA PHE A 157 38.25 3.94 -9.33
C PHE A 157 37.35 5.02 -9.92
N LEU A 158 37.87 6.24 -10.01
CA LEU A 158 37.24 7.32 -10.76
C LEU A 158 37.76 7.19 -12.20
N GLY A 159 36.92 6.69 -13.11
CA GLY A 159 37.25 6.71 -14.53
C GLY A 159 37.50 8.15 -14.96
N ALA A 160 38.61 8.38 -15.66
CA ALA A 160 38.86 9.63 -16.38
C ALA A 160 37.89 9.76 -17.55
#